data_AF-W7L854-F1
#
_entry.id   AF-W7L854-F1
#
_cell.length_a   1.000
_cell.length_b   1.000
_cell.length_c   1.000
_cell.angle_alpha   90.00
_cell.angle_beta   90.00
_cell.angle_gamma   90.00
#
_symmetry.space_group_name_H-M   'P 1'
#
loop_
_entity.id
_entity.type
_entity.pdbx_description
1 polymer ?
#
loop_
_entity_poly.entity_id
_entity_poly.type
_entity_poly.pdbx_seq_one_letter_code
_entity_poly.pdbx_strand_id
1 'polypeptide(L)' 'MSTETAAPARMVDAAGMPPLYIEVGELDLFRSESIGLATKFYKSGISAELHVYPGCLHGFDIFPLERNWRLHEGV' A
#
# COMPACT_ATOMS: atom_id res chain seq x y z
N MET A 1 -10.57 -11.73 -16.88
CA MET A 1 -10.23 -11.02 -15.63
C MET A 1 -11.53 -10.75 -14.90
N SER A 2 -11.68 -11.19 -13.65
CA SER A 2 -12.81 -10.71 -12.84
C SER A 2 -12.61 -9.21 -12.59
N THR A 3 -13.69 -8.47 -12.40
CA THR A 3 -13.63 -7.03 -12.12
C THR A 3 -12.88 -6.72 -10.83
N GLU A 4 -12.77 -7.70 -9.92
CA GLU A 4 -12.05 -7.64 -8.66
C GLU A 4 -10.53 -7.59 -8.86
N THR A 5 -9.96 -8.32 -9.81
CA THR A 5 -8.52 -8.22 -10.09
C THR A 5 -8.17 -7.00 -10.93
N ALA A 6 -9.13 -6.49 -11.74
CA ALA A 6 -8.94 -5.25 -12.50
C ALA A 6 -9.00 -3.99 -11.62
N ALA A 7 -9.72 -4.03 -10.49
CA ALA A 7 -9.76 -2.95 -9.50
C ALA A 7 -9.88 -3.54 -8.08
N PRO A 8 -8.77 -3.98 -7.49
CA PRO A 8 -8.75 -4.68 -6.19
C PRO A 8 -9.41 -3.89 -5.05
N ALA A 9 -9.41 -2.56 -5.12
CA ALA A 9 -10.11 -1.72 -4.17
C ALA A 9 -11.62 -2.01 -4.06
N ARG A 10 -12.25 -2.50 -5.14
CA ARG A 10 -13.68 -2.87 -5.18
C ARG A 10 -13.96 -4.29 -4.68
N MET A 11 -12.92 -5.09 -4.43
CA MET A 11 -13.04 -6.43 -3.87
C MET A 11 -13.81 -6.39 -2.55
N VAL A 12 -14.81 -7.26 -2.39
CA VAL A 12 -15.58 -7.35 -1.14
C VAL A 12 -14.92 -8.32 -0.16
N ASP A 13 -14.32 -9.38 -0.67
CA ASP A 13 -13.66 -10.45 0.08
C ASP A 13 -12.43 -10.94 -0.70
N ALA A 14 -11.32 -11.18 0.01
CA ALA A 14 -10.09 -11.70 -0.55
C ALA A 14 -10.01 -13.24 -0.55
N ALA A 15 -11.05 -13.97 -0.11
CA ALA A 15 -11.04 -15.43 -0.06
C ALA A 15 -10.54 -16.08 -1.36
N GLY A 16 -9.55 -16.98 -1.23
CA GLY A 16 -8.93 -17.67 -2.37
C GLY A 16 -7.85 -16.88 -3.12
N MET A 17 -7.55 -15.63 -2.71
CA MET A 17 -6.42 -14.87 -3.24
C MET A 17 -5.08 -15.39 -2.69
N PRO A 18 -3.97 -15.23 -3.44
CA PRO A 18 -2.63 -15.46 -2.90
C PRO A 18 -2.28 -14.40 -1.83
N PRO A 19 -1.22 -14.60 -1.01
CA PRO A 19 -0.73 -13.56 -0.11
C PRO A 19 -0.43 -12.23 -0.83
N LEU A 20 -0.66 -11.11 -0.14
CA LEU A 20 -0.50 -9.76 -0.70
C LEU A 20 0.77 -9.09 -0.18
N TYR A 21 1.53 -8.45 -1.07
CA TYR A 21 2.51 -7.43 -0.70
C TYR A 21 2.03 -6.09 -1.25
N ILE A 22 2.10 -5.04 -0.42
CA ILE A 22 1.79 -3.68 -0.85
C ILE A 22 2.69 -2.69 -0.13
N GLU A 23 3.20 -1.72 -0.89
CA GLU A 23 3.87 -0.55 -0.35
C GLU A 23 3.23 0.73 -0.87
N VAL A 24 3.24 1.77 -0.04
CA VAL A 24 2.64 3.06 -0.38
C VAL A 24 3.31 4.18 0.40
N GLY A 25 3.40 5.36 -0.23
CA GLY A 25 3.86 6.57 0.45
C GLY A 25 2.80 7.15 1.38
N GLU A 26 3.22 7.81 2.47
CA GLU A 26 2.30 8.51 3.37
C GLU A 26 1.56 9.66 2.68
N LEU A 27 2.19 10.32 1.71
CA LEU A 27 1.61 11.43 0.96
C LEU A 27 0.96 10.97 -0.36
N ASP A 28 0.84 9.67 -0.60
CA ASP A 28 0.20 9.11 -1.79
C ASP A 28 -1.34 9.17 -1.68
N LEU A 29 -2.00 9.58 -2.77
CA LEU A 29 -3.46 9.60 -2.87
C LEU A 29 -4.08 8.20 -2.67
N PHE A 30 -3.34 7.14 -3.01
CA PHE A 30 -3.79 5.76 -2.87
C PHE A 30 -3.53 5.16 -1.48
N ARG A 31 -2.88 5.88 -0.54
CA ARG A 31 -2.54 5.36 0.81
C ARG A 31 -3.72 4.70 1.50
N SER A 32 -4.84 5.41 1.60
CA SER A 32 -6.03 4.90 2.29
C SER A 32 -6.62 3.69 1.59
N GLU A 33 -6.56 3.65 0.26
CA GLU A 33 -7.01 2.52 -0.54
C GLU A 33 -6.12 1.28 -0.33
N SER A 34 -4.80 1.46 -0.34
CA SER A 34 -3.82 0.40 -0.07
C SER A 34 -3.99 -0.21 1.32
N ILE A 35 -4.18 0.62 2.34
CA ILE A 35 -4.47 0.17 3.72
C ILE A 35 -5.79 -0.62 3.76
N GLY A 36 -6.83 -0.11 3.07
CA GLY A 36 -8.13 -0.77 2.98
C GLY A 36 -8.06 -2.14 2.31
N LEU A 37 -7.26 -2.28 1.25
CA LEU A 37 -7.06 -3.55 0.56
C LEU A 37 -6.33 -4.56 1.46
N ALA A 38 -5.22 -4.17 2.09
CA ALA A 38 -4.51 -5.05 3.03
C ALA A 38 -5.42 -5.50 4.19
N THR A 39 -6.26 -4.59 4.69
CA THR A 39 -7.25 -4.91 5.75
C THR A 39 -8.23 -5.99 5.31
N LYS A 40 -8.66 -6.01 4.05
CA LYS A 40 -9.55 -7.05 3.52
C LYS A 40 -8.86 -8.42 3.52
N PHE A 41 -7.59 -8.48 3.11
CA PHE A 41 -6.80 -9.72 3.14
C PHE A 41 -6.68 -10.27 4.56
N TYR A 42 -6.32 -9.43 5.54
CA TYR A 42 -6.27 -9.83 6.95
C TYR A 42 -7.62 -10.35 7.46
N LYS A 43 -8.73 -9.68 7.10
CA LYS A 43 -10.08 -10.11 7.50
C LYS A 43 -10.50 -11.44 6.88
N SER A 44 -10.02 -11.76 5.69
CA SER A 44 -10.24 -13.05 5.02
C SER A 44 -9.27 -14.14 5.50
N GLY A 45 -8.43 -13.86 6.50
CA GLY A 45 -7.45 -14.81 7.04
C GLY A 45 -6.26 -15.07 6.11
N ILE A 46 -6.02 -14.20 5.13
CA ILE A 46 -4.91 -14.30 4.17
C ILE A 46 -3.81 -13.34 4.61
N SER A 47 -2.56 -13.81 4.54
CA SER A 47 -1.40 -12.98 4.86
C SER A 47 -1.29 -11.80 3.92
N ALA A 48 -1.06 -10.62 4.49
CA ALA A 48 -0.66 -9.43 3.76
C ALA A 48 0.57 -8.80 4.43
N GLU A 49 1.42 -8.16 3.63
CA GLU A 49 2.53 -7.31 4.07
C GLU A 49 2.25 -5.90 3.57
N LEU A 50 2.16 -4.94 4.49
CA LEU A 50 1.81 -3.54 4.21
C LEU A 50 2.90 -2.63 4.73
N HIS A 51 3.57 -1.92 3.83
CA HIS A 51 4.57 -0.91 4.16
C HIS A 51 4.04 0.49 3.82
N VAL A 52 3.88 1.33 4.85
CA VAL A 52 3.58 2.75 4.66
C VAL A 52 4.85 3.53 4.95
N TYR A 53 5.41 4.18 3.93
CA TYR A 53 6.64 4.96 4.07
C TYR A 53 6.29 6.42 4.42
N PRO A 54 6.66 6.90 5.63
CA PRO A 54 6.43 8.28 6.03
C PRO A 54 6.97 9.26 4.98
N GLY A 55 6.34 10.43 4.81
CA GLY A 55 6.75 11.52 3.91
C GLY A 55 6.88 11.22 2.41
N CYS A 56 6.78 9.96 1.98
CA CYS A 56 6.92 9.56 0.58
C CYS A 56 5.67 9.89 -0.24
N LEU A 57 5.87 10.37 -1.47
CA LEU A 57 4.83 10.67 -2.46
C LEU A 57 4.59 9.49 -3.41
N HIS A 58 3.64 9.63 -4.33
CA HIS A 58 3.37 8.61 -5.36
C HIS A 58 4.58 8.37 -6.28
N GLY A 59 5.05 7.13 -6.37
CA GLY A 59 6.23 6.76 -7.17
C GLY A 59 7.57 7.13 -6.53
N PHE A 60 7.63 7.23 -5.20
CA PHE A 60 8.86 7.52 -4.43
C PHE A 60 10.02 6.53 -4.67
N ASP A 61 9.71 5.35 -5.19
CA ASP A 61 10.62 4.25 -5.51
C ASP A 61 11.20 4.33 -6.93
N ILE A 62 10.52 5.05 -7.83
CA ILE A 62 10.92 5.22 -9.24
C ILE A 62 11.96 6.33 -9.37
N PHE A 63 11.81 7.39 -8.57
CA PHE A 63 12.75 8.49 -8.55
C PHE A 63 13.73 8.29 -7.41
N PRO A 64 15.05 8.33 -7.66
CA PRO A 64 16.04 8.47 -6.59
C PRO A 64 15.93 9.90 -6.03
N LEU A 65 14.83 10.20 -5.36
CA LEU A 65 14.75 11.29 -4.43
C LEU A 65 15.73 10.89 -3.33
N GLU A 66 16.83 11.65 -3.19
CA GLU A 66 17.74 11.44 -2.09
C GLU A 66 16.91 11.28 -0.82
N ARG A 67 17.20 10.23 -0.05
CA ARG A 67 16.49 9.83 1.17
C ARG A 67 16.77 10.80 2.33
N ASN A 68 16.86 12.10 2.02
CA ASN A 68 17.28 13.21 2.85
C ASN A 68 16.10 13.99 3.46
N TRP A 69 14.86 13.66 3.12
CA TRP A 69 13.69 14.33 3.73
C TRP A 69 13.57 14.08 5.25
N ARG A 70 14.23 13.05 5.78
CA ARG A 70 14.35 12.74 7.22
C ARG A 70 15.40 13.56 7.98
N LEU A 71 16.16 14.46 7.32
CA LEU A 71 17.22 15.24 7.98
C LEU A 71 16.72 16.50 8.73
N HIS A 72 15.41 16.72 8.84
CA HIS A 72 14.86 17.88 9.55
C HIS A 72 14.31 17.61 10.96
N GLU A 73 14.43 16.40 11.52
CA GLU A 73 14.05 16.12 12.93
C GLU A 73 15.29 15.88 13.81
N GLY A 74 16.14 16.89 13.86
CA GLY A 74 17.37 16.89 14.64
C GLY A 74 17.85 18.28 15.05
N VAL A 75 16.92 19.19 15.41
CA VAL A 75 17.08 20.31 16.36
C VAL A 75 15.76 20.51 17.09
#